data_AF-A0A1H4GPN5-F1
#
_entry.id   AF-A0A1H4GPN5-F1
#
_cell.length_a   1.000
_cell.length_b   1.000
_cell.length_c   1.000
_cell.angle_alpha   90.00
_cell.angle_beta   90.00
_cell.angle_gamma   90.00
#
_symmetry.space_group_name_H-M   'P 1'
#
loop_
_entity.id
_entity.type
_entity.pdbx_description
1 polymer ?
#
loop_
_entity_poly.entity_id
_entity_poly.type
_entity_poly.pdbx_seq_one_letter_code
_entity_poly.pdbx_strand_id
1 'polypeptide(L)'
;MNEENVLNVPNDLWPIADMFFQGLGTEVNMNNEDEVALLFRGFFLLYLTVVTLAIITFKLGFARKLPLLQNLIVYGVLVIGTFFLTLILGLNLPIAESLLASAIVLGIYRIRLHRERESRNESS
;
A
#
# COMPACT_ATOMS: atom_id res chain seq x y z
N MET A 1 18.31 28.95 -20.52
CA MET A 1 17.07 28.15 -20.60
C MET A 1 17.44 26.77 -20.08
N ASN A 2 17.28 26.53 -18.78
CA ASN A 2 17.67 25.29 -18.09
C ASN A 2 16.40 24.64 -17.54
N GLU A 3 15.45 24.30 -18.41
CA GLU A 3 14.14 23.75 -18.03
C GLU A 3 14.15 22.21 -17.91
N GLU A 4 15.32 21.57 -18.02
CA GLU A 4 15.44 20.10 -18.07
C GLU A 4 15.60 19.39 -16.71
N ASN A 5 15.50 20.08 -15.58
CA ASN A 5 15.69 19.48 -14.23
C ASN A 5 14.51 19.68 -13.27
N VAL A 6 13.31 19.92 -13.81
CA VAL A 6 12.08 19.93 -13.01
C VAL A 6 11.25 18.68 -13.35
N LEU A 7 10.95 17.87 -12.35
CA LEU A 7 10.00 16.78 -12.47
C LEU A 7 8.61 17.32 -12.23
N ASN A 8 7.75 17.21 -13.24
CA ASN A 8 6.35 17.57 -13.13
C ASN A 8 5.59 16.40 -12.49
N VAL A 9 5.12 16.60 -11.26
CA VAL A 9 4.40 15.60 -10.49
C VAL A 9 2.90 15.79 -10.74
N PRO A 10 2.14 14.73 -11.08
CA PRO A 10 0.70 14.82 -11.27
C PRO A 10 -0.02 15.40 -10.05
N ASN A 11 -0.93 16.35 -10.29
CA ASN A 11 -1.68 17.05 -9.23
C ASN A 11 -2.97 16.32 -8.81
N ASP A 12 -3.35 15.25 -9.51
CA ASP A 12 -4.56 14.46 -9.26
C ASP A 12 -4.23 13.20 -8.45
N LEU A 13 -3.58 13.40 -7.29
CA LEU A 13 -3.22 12.33 -6.38
C LEU A 13 -4.46 11.82 -5.62
N TRP A 14 -4.50 10.51 -5.36
CA TRP A 14 -5.53 9.92 -4.48
C TRP A 14 -5.35 10.39 -3.04
N PRO A 15 -6.40 10.44 -2.20
CA PRO A 15 -6.37 11.05 -0.87
C PRO A 15 -5.22 10.59 0.03
N ILE A 16 -4.89 9.29 0.02
CA ILE A 16 -3.76 8.76 0.79
C ILE A 16 -2.42 9.21 0.20
N ALA A 17 -2.29 9.24 -1.11
CA ALA A 17 -1.09 9.75 -1.77
C ALA A 17 -0.96 11.26 -1.57
N ASP A 18 -2.03 12.01 -1.82
CA ASP A 18 -2.12 13.45 -1.61
C ASP A 18 -1.66 13.83 -0.20
N MET A 19 -2.12 13.13 0.84
CA MET A 19 -1.66 13.35 2.23
C MET A 19 -0.13 13.21 2.42
N PHE A 20 0.53 12.29 1.73
CA PHE A 20 1.97 12.08 1.87
C PHE A 20 2.81 12.98 0.96
N PHE A 21 2.23 13.41 -0.17
CA PHE A 21 2.83 14.36 -1.10
C PHE A 21 2.37 15.80 -0.84
N GLN A 22 1.55 16.04 0.20
CA GLN A 22 1.04 17.35 0.60
C GLN A 22 2.21 18.26 1.00
N GLY A 23 2.61 19.14 0.09
CA GLY A 23 3.76 20.05 0.27
C GLY A 23 4.86 19.89 -0.78
N LEU A 24 4.76 18.90 -1.65
CA LEU A 24 5.51 18.85 -2.91
C LEU A 24 4.72 19.65 -3.92
N GLY A 25 5.30 20.76 -4.40
CA GLY A 25 4.71 21.52 -5.50
C GLY A 25 4.59 20.64 -6.74
N THR A 26 3.72 21.05 -7.67
CA THR A 26 3.54 20.44 -8.99
C THR A 26 4.87 20.27 -9.75
N GLU A 27 5.86 21.09 -9.41
CA GLU A 27 7.18 21.12 -10.02
C GLU A 27 8.22 20.86 -8.92
N VAL A 28 8.89 19.71 -8.98
CA VAL A 28 10.00 19.39 -8.09
C VAL A 28 11.32 19.62 -8.81
N ASN A 29 12.10 20.55 -8.30
CA ASN A 29 13.42 20.87 -8.81
C ASN A 29 14.46 19.86 -8.30
N MET A 30 15.03 19.11 -9.23
CA MET A 30 16.05 18.08 -8.95
C MET A 30 17.38 18.66 -8.48
N ASN A 31 17.60 19.97 -8.64
CA ASN A 31 18.79 20.67 -8.13
C ASN A 31 18.63 21.16 -6.68
N ASN A 32 17.42 21.10 -6.11
CA ASN A 32 17.17 21.58 -4.76
C ASN A 32 17.11 20.37 -3.80
N GLU A 33 18.13 20.26 -2.92
CA GLU A 33 18.30 19.11 -2.02
C GLU A 33 17.08 18.90 -1.10
N ASP A 34 16.40 19.98 -0.72
CA ASP A 34 15.23 19.95 0.16
C ASP A 34 13.99 19.36 -0.53
N GLU A 35 13.76 19.69 -1.81
CA GLU A 35 12.59 19.20 -2.56
C GLU A 35 12.74 17.72 -2.92
N VAL A 36 13.94 17.29 -3.31
CA VAL A 36 14.21 15.87 -3.51
C VAL A 36 14.09 15.09 -2.19
N ALA A 37 14.53 15.67 -1.06
CA ALA A 37 14.36 15.02 0.24
C ALA A 37 12.89 14.84 0.62
N LEU A 38 12.03 15.82 0.33
CA LEU A 38 10.58 15.72 0.53
C LEU A 38 9.97 14.62 -0.36
N LEU A 39 10.39 14.51 -1.63
CA LEU A 39 9.95 13.45 -2.53
C LEU A 39 10.29 12.07 -1.99
N PHE A 40 11.55 11.86 -1.61
CA PHE A 40 12.00 10.59 -1.07
C PHE A 40 11.26 10.25 0.23
N ARG A 41 11.00 11.25 1.09
CA ARG A 41 10.27 11.05 2.34
C ARG A 41 8.81 10.65 2.10
N GLY A 42 8.10 11.34 1.20
CA GLY A 42 6.71 11.02 0.85
C GLY A 42 6.59 9.63 0.23
N PHE A 43 7.46 9.31 -0.73
CA PHE A 43 7.54 7.99 -1.34
C PHE A 43 7.82 6.89 -0.32
N PHE A 44 8.76 7.12 0.61
CA PHE A 44 9.10 6.16 1.65
C PHE A 44 7.94 5.90 2.63
N LEU A 45 7.22 6.95 3.05
CA LEU A 45 6.05 6.82 3.93
C LEU A 45 4.89 6.10 3.24
N LEU A 46 4.61 6.43 1.97
CA LEU A 46 3.59 5.74 1.19
C LEU A 46 3.97 4.27 0.99
N TYR A 47 5.21 3.99 0.60
CA TYR A 47 5.73 2.64 0.45
C TYR A 47 5.57 1.82 1.75
N LEU A 48 5.99 2.39 2.89
CA LEU A 48 5.86 1.74 4.20
C LEU A 48 4.39 1.45 4.56
N THR A 49 3.49 2.38 4.26
CA THR A 49 2.04 2.23 4.50
C THR A 49 1.47 1.11 3.63
N VAL A 50 1.74 1.10 2.33
CA VAL A 50 1.24 0.06 1.41
C VAL A 50 1.81 -1.30 1.79
N VAL A 51 3.10 -1.40 2.09
CA VAL A 51 3.72 -2.66 2.56
C VAL A 51 3.04 -3.15 3.83
N THR A 52 2.81 -2.27 4.82
CA THR A 52 2.16 -2.64 6.08
C THR A 52 0.73 -3.14 5.84
N LEU A 53 -0.07 -2.41 5.05
CA LEU A 53 -1.41 -2.84 4.65
C LEU A 53 -1.37 -4.18 3.90
N ALA A 54 -0.43 -4.36 2.99
CA ALA A 54 -0.28 -5.57 2.20
C ALA A 54 0.02 -6.78 3.11
N ILE A 55 0.90 -6.62 4.10
CA ILE A 55 1.18 -7.65 5.12
C ILE A 55 -0.08 -7.99 5.90
N ILE A 56 -0.84 -6.98 6.34
CA ILE A 56 -2.09 -7.17 7.10
C ILE A 56 -3.10 -7.91 6.25
N THR A 57 -3.38 -7.44 5.03
CA THR A 57 -4.30 -8.07 4.07
C THR A 57 -3.90 -9.51 3.77
N PHE A 58 -2.61 -9.77 3.59
CA PHE A 58 -2.11 -11.13 3.34
C PHE A 58 -2.34 -12.03 4.54
N LYS A 59 -1.99 -11.58 5.75
CA LYS A 59 -2.22 -12.31 7.00
C LYS A 59 -3.71 -12.55 7.28
N LEU A 60 -4.57 -11.63 6.84
CA LEU A 60 -6.02 -11.71 7.02
C LEU A 60 -6.67 -12.63 5.98
N GLY A 61 -6.27 -12.53 4.72
CA GLY A 61 -6.80 -13.31 3.60
C GLY A 61 -6.29 -14.74 3.56
N PHE A 62 -5.02 -14.96 3.87
CA PHE A 62 -4.49 -16.29 4.15
C PHE A 62 -4.65 -16.60 5.63
N ALA A 63 -5.88 -16.91 6.04
CA ALA A 63 -6.21 -17.57 7.31
C ALA A 63 -5.60 -19.00 7.43
N ARG A 64 -4.43 -19.26 6.83
CA ARG A 64 -3.72 -20.53 6.86
C ARG A 64 -2.45 -20.38 7.66
N LYS A 65 -2.19 -21.31 8.57
CA LYS A 65 -0.88 -21.50 9.20
C LYS A 65 0.13 -21.74 8.08
N LEU A 66 0.83 -20.68 7.66
CA LEU A 66 1.80 -20.79 6.58
C LEU A 66 3.11 -21.32 7.19
N PRO A 67 3.64 -22.46 6.70
CA PRO A 67 4.96 -22.93 7.07
C PRO A 67 5.98 -21.82 6.80
N LEU A 68 6.95 -21.63 7.71
CA LEU A 68 7.89 -20.50 7.74
C LEU A 68 8.57 -20.23 6.38
N LEU A 69 8.77 -21.27 5.56
CA LEU A 69 9.38 -21.17 4.24
C LEU A 69 8.49 -20.47 3.19
N GLN A 70 7.16 -20.68 3.26
CA GLN A 70 6.20 -19.99 2.38
C GLN A 70 6.05 -18.52 2.75
N ASN A 71 6.18 -18.20 4.04
CA ASN A 71 6.19 -16.83 4.51
C ASN A 71 7.34 -16.02 3.88
N LEU A 72 8.53 -16.61 3.76
CA LEU A 72 9.68 -15.93 3.14
C LEU A 72 9.44 -15.58 1.65
N ILE A 73 8.86 -16.52 0.88
CA ILE A 73 8.51 -16.30 -0.53
C ILE A 73 7.43 -15.23 -0.65
N VAL A 74 6.42 -15.28 0.21
CA VAL A 74 5.36 -14.28 0.25
C VAL A 74 5.93 -12.90 0.55
N TYR A 75 6.76 -12.75 1.59
CA TYR A 75 7.39 -11.46 1.89
C TYR A 75 8.26 -10.98 0.73
N GLY A 76 8.97 -11.88 0.04
CA GLY A 76 9.74 -11.54 -1.17
C GLY A 76 8.85 -11.03 -2.30
N VAL A 77 7.78 -11.74 -2.64
CA VAL A 77 6.80 -11.33 -3.65
C VAL A 77 6.05 -10.07 -3.23
N LEU A 78 5.80 -9.87 -1.94
CA LEU A 78 5.16 -8.68 -1.39
C LEU A 78 6.07 -7.48 -1.56
N VAL A 79 7.33 -7.55 -1.13
CA VAL A 79 8.30 -6.44 -1.28
C VAL A 79 8.48 -6.09 -2.75
N ILE A 80 8.65 -7.09 -3.63
CA ILE A 80 8.80 -6.88 -5.06
C ILE A 80 7.51 -6.33 -5.69
N GLY A 81 6.36 -6.93 -5.40
CA GLY A 81 5.06 -6.51 -5.91
C GLY A 81 4.70 -5.10 -5.45
N THR A 82 4.96 -4.77 -4.18
CA THR A 82 4.72 -3.42 -3.64
C THR A 82 5.70 -2.40 -4.23
N PHE A 83 6.94 -2.81 -4.52
CA PHE A 83 7.92 -1.97 -5.22
C PHE A 83 7.48 -1.65 -6.65
N PHE A 84 7.05 -2.66 -7.41
CA PHE A 84 6.46 -2.47 -8.74
C PHE A 84 5.18 -1.64 -8.71
N LEU A 85 4.30 -1.87 -7.74
CA LEU A 85 3.07 -1.10 -7.55
C LEU A 85 3.36 0.37 -7.23
N THR A 86 4.31 0.64 -6.34
CA THR A 86 4.67 2.02 -5.99
C THR A 86 5.36 2.72 -7.16
N LEU A 87 6.17 2.01 -7.96
CA LEU A 87 6.81 2.56 -9.16
C LEU A 87 5.85 2.84 -10.32
N ILE A 88 4.92 1.91 -10.62
CA ILE A 88 4.02 2.01 -11.79
C ILE A 88 2.76 2.83 -11.45
N LEU A 89 2.23 2.72 -10.22
CA LEU A 89 0.92 3.26 -9.83
C LEU A 89 1.00 4.37 -8.76
N GLY A 90 2.16 4.67 -8.17
CA GLY A 90 2.29 5.49 -6.94
C GLY A 90 1.82 6.95 -7.04
N LEU A 91 1.58 7.47 -8.24
CA LEU A 91 1.22 8.88 -8.45
C LEU A 91 -0.24 9.13 -8.89
N ASN A 92 -0.99 8.12 -9.35
CA ASN A 92 -2.34 8.35 -9.92
C ASN A 92 -3.42 7.31 -9.56
N LEU A 93 -3.10 6.21 -8.84
CA LEU A 93 -4.06 5.12 -8.60
C LEU A 93 -4.30 4.78 -7.10
N PRO A 94 -5.51 4.29 -6.75
CA PRO A 94 -5.93 3.96 -5.38
C PRO A 94 -5.34 2.65 -4.85
N ILE A 95 -4.02 2.49 -4.82
CA ILE A 95 -3.41 1.22 -4.38
C ILE A 95 -3.69 0.98 -2.89
N ALA A 96 -3.41 1.99 -2.06
CA ALA A 96 -3.60 1.89 -0.61
C ALA A 96 -5.09 1.70 -0.27
N GLU A 97 -5.99 2.42 -0.93
CA GLU A 97 -7.43 2.31 -0.70
C GLU A 97 -8.01 0.97 -1.18
N SER A 98 -7.56 0.45 -2.33
CA SER A 98 -7.98 -0.88 -2.80
C SER A 98 -7.47 -2.01 -1.89
N LEU A 99 -6.24 -1.90 -1.37
CA LEU A 99 -5.73 -2.80 -0.35
C LEU A 99 -6.55 -2.72 0.94
N LEU A 100 -6.88 -1.51 1.39
CA LEU A 100 -7.67 -1.28 2.59
C LEU A 100 -9.09 -1.85 2.44
N ALA A 101 -9.73 -1.59 1.29
CA ALA A 101 -11.06 -2.11 0.97
C ALA A 101 -11.04 -3.64 0.97
N SER A 102 -10.03 -4.25 0.33
CA SER A 102 -9.84 -5.71 0.34
C SER A 102 -9.65 -6.23 1.77
N ALA A 103 -8.81 -5.60 2.59
CA ALA A 103 -8.60 -5.97 3.98
C ALA A 103 -9.92 -5.96 4.79
N ILE A 104 -10.72 -4.91 4.64
CA ILE A 104 -12.01 -4.75 5.32
C ILE A 104 -12.99 -5.85 4.88
N VAL A 105 -13.14 -6.08 3.58
CA VAL A 105 -14.06 -7.10 3.03
C VAL A 105 -13.70 -8.49 3.55
N LEU A 106 -12.42 -8.87 3.50
CA LEU A 106 -11.98 -10.18 4.00
C LEU A 106 -12.09 -10.27 5.54
N GLY A 107 -11.81 -9.19 6.26
CA GLY A 107 -11.98 -9.13 7.72
C GLY A 107 -13.42 -9.38 8.15
N ILE A 108 -14.37 -8.70 7.52
CA ILE A 108 -15.81 -8.90 7.76
C ILE A 108 -16.23 -10.32 7.39
N TYR A 109 -15.81 -10.81 6.22
CA TYR A 109 -16.16 -12.16 5.76
C TYR A 109 -15.68 -13.24 6.74
N ARG A 110 -14.46 -13.09 7.28
CA ARG A 110 -13.87 -14.05 8.22
C ARG A 110 -14.62 -14.09 9.55
N ILE A 111 -15.00 -12.92 10.09
CA ILE A 111 -15.80 -12.84 11.32
C ILE A 111 -17.16 -13.49 11.11
N ARG A 112 -17.81 -13.21 9.96
CA ARG A 112 -19.11 -13.79 9.63
C ARG A 112 -19.06 -15.31 9.49
N LEU A 113 -18.04 -15.84 8.80
CA LEU A 113 -17.88 -17.28 8.58
C LEU A 113 -17.57 -18.07 9.86
N HIS A 114 -16.81 -17.50 10.81
CA HIS A 114 -16.56 -18.17 12.09
C HIS A 114 -17.82 -18.27 12.94
N ARG A 115 -18.66 -17.22 12.96
CA ARG A 115 -19.93 -17.23 13.70
C ARG A 115 -20.93 -18.26 13.18
N GLU A 116 -20.94 -18.52 11.87
CA GLU A 116 -21.84 -19.49 11.24
C GLU A 116 -21.45 -20.96 11.52
N ARG A 117 -20.18 -21.20 11.91
CA ARG A 117 -19.70 -22.53 12.30
C ARG A 117 -19.99 -22.85 13.78
N GLU A 118 -19.97 -21.87 14.66
CA GLU A 118 -20.35 -22.06 16.08
C GLU A 118 -21.86 -22.34 16.21
N SER A 119 -22.71 -21.64 15.45
CA SER A 119 -24.16 -21.81 15.55
C SER A 119 -24.69 -23.18 15.08
N ARG A 120 -23.87 -23.99 14.38
CA ARG A 120 -24.27 -25.34 13.93
C ARG A 120 -23.82 -26.46 14.87
N ASN A 121 -22.91 -26.18 15.80
CA ASN A 121 -22.42 -27.18 16.77
C ASN A 121 -23.13 -27.12 18.12
N GLU A 122 -23.89 -26.07 18.41
CA GLU A 122 -24.66 -25.95 19.67
C GLU A 122 -26.06 -26.60 19.59
N SER A 123 -26.46 -27.13 18.43
CA SER A 123 -27.80 -27.73 18.22
C SER A 123 -27.79 -29.23 17.92
N SER A 124 -26.76 -29.97 18.33
CA SER A 124 -26.71 -31.45 18.25
C SER A 124 -26.60 -32.09 19.62
#